data_AF-A0AAW5K9Q4-F1
#
_entry.id   AF-A0AAW5K9Q4-F1
#
_cell.length_a   1.000
_cell.length_b   1.000
_cell.length_c   1.000
_cell.angle_alpha   90.00
_cell.angle_beta   90.00
_cell.angle_gamma   90.00
#
_symmetry.space_group_name_H-M   'P 1'
#
loop_
_entity.id
_entity.type
_entity.pdbx_description
1 polymer ?
#
loop_
_entity_poly.entity_id
_entity_poly.type
_entity_poly.pdbx_seq_one_letter_code
_entity_poly.pdbx_strand_id
1 'polypeptide(L)'
;MTGKTISQTPEIKKRPLRIESGELLAIRGARILGVNPPVRDFAFMDLWSKPLGLLYLLQSVREHNEVSLLDCVALAAEGEKSFGRAKIRKTEIEKPEVYRAIPRRYNHFGLGKSEITSLLASVKAPDYIFLTSAMTYWYPGVRWMIEVLKEIFPQSPVALGGTYASLCPEHAAALGADLLVRDRREPEAPYPAMDLYGSPSYGVVMTSFGCPFSCRYCASNILWPKYRRRELGDVLREIDFQAGLGAGDFAFYDDALLLDKENFFYPLCREIMARYGDGLRLHTPNGLHVRQIDETCARVLYENNFKTIRLSLESIDPKVARDGSGKVARGEYAAAVKNLLSTGYGSKDCETYILAGLPGQDLDSVKETIRFVWENGGTPKLAEFSPIPGTPHFEEAAAKLPGLREEPLLQNNSVYCSYFSRDITPETLQELKDMARHKEYSG
;
A
#
# COMPACT_ATOMS: atom_id res chain seq x y z
N MET A 1 28.77 -54.93 1.96
CA MET A 1 29.07 -53.56 1.51
C MET A 1 27.76 -52.79 1.50
N THR A 2 27.65 -51.86 2.45
CA THR A 2 27.41 -50.41 2.21
C THR A 2 25.93 -50.03 2.21
N GLY A 3 25.54 -49.40 3.31
CA GLY A 3 24.24 -48.75 3.48
C GLY A 3 24.25 -47.84 4.71
N LYS A 4 25.29 -47.01 4.86
CA LYS A 4 25.30 -45.85 5.76
C LYS A 4 25.14 -44.61 4.90
N THR A 5 23.99 -43.96 4.94
CA THR A 5 23.88 -42.54 4.57
C THR A 5 22.70 -41.92 5.32
N ILE A 6 22.97 -41.44 6.54
CA ILE A 6 22.95 -40.00 6.91
C ILE A 6 21.52 -39.45 6.93
N SER A 7 20.93 -39.56 8.12
CA SER A 7 19.91 -38.66 8.65
C SER A 7 20.35 -37.21 8.39
N GLN A 8 19.69 -36.53 7.45
CA GLN A 8 19.75 -35.08 7.36
C GLN A 8 18.95 -34.51 8.53
N THR A 9 19.67 -34.11 9.58
CA THR A 9 19.15 -33.22 10.60
C THR A 9 18.67 -31.95 9.89
N PRO A 10 17.44 -31.47 10.12
CA PRO A 10 17.03 -30.19 9.54
C PRO A 10 17.97 -29.12 10.08
N GLU A 11 18.65 -28.39 9.18
CA GLU A 11 19.35 -27.16 9.55
C GLU A 11 18.38 -26.31 10.35
N ILE A 12 18.70 -26.07 11.62
CA ILE A 12 17.97 -25.13 12.46
C ILE A 12 18.22 -23.77 11.83
N LYS A 13 17.33 -23.33 10.92
CA LYS A 13 17.34 -21.97 10.39
C LYS A 13 17.38 -21.04 11.59
N LYS A 14 18.50 -20.32 11.74
CA LYS A 14 18.71 -19.37 12.84
C LYS A 14 17.57 -18.36 12.77
N ARG A 15 16.71 -18.35 13.79
CA ARG A 15 15.63 -17.35 13.88
C ARG A 15 16.27 -15.95 13.94
N PRO A 16 15.72 -14.95 13.24
CA PRO A 16 16.24 -13.59 13.29
C PRO A 16 16.22 -13.05 14.72
N LEU A 17 17.17 -12.18 15.02
CA LEU A 17 17.13 -11.40 16.23
C LEU A 17 16.00 -10.36 16.09
N ARG A 18 15.15 -10.25 17.11
CA ARG A 18 14.18 -9.17 17.18
C ARG A 18 14.94 -7.88 17.48
N ILE A 19 14.63 -6.84 16.73
CA ILE A 19 15.19 -5.50 16.93
C ILE A 19 14.05 -4.49 16.85
N GLU A 20 14.04 -3.53 17.76
CA GLU A 20 13.09 -2.42 17.72
C GLU A 20 13.60 -1.34 16.76
N SER A 21 12.68 -0.60 16.13
CA SER A 21 13.07 0.48 15.21
C SER A 21 13.94 1.55 15.87
N GLY A 22 13.79 1.78 17.17
CA GLY A 22 14.67 2.68 17.94
C GLY A 22 16.14 2.24 17.99
N GLU A 23 16.42 0.94 17.91
CA GLU A 23 17.79 0.42 17.85
C GLU A 23 18.40 0.63 16.46
N LEU A 24 17.59 0.56 15.40
CA LEU A 24 18.05 0.93 14.05
C LEU A 24 18.38 2.42 13.97
N LEU A 25 17.58 3.28 14.61
CA LEU A 25 17.82 4.72 14.68
C LEU A 25 19.08 5.08 15.47
N ALA A 26 19.57 4.19 16.33
CA ALA A 26 20.79 4.39 17.11
C ALA A 26 22.09 4.05 16.35
N ILE A 27 22.00 3.46 15.15
CA ILE A 27 23.18 3.13 14.33
C ILE A 27 23.93 4.41 13.95
N ARG A 28 25.27 4.38 14.01
CA ARG A 28 26.17 5.50 13.71
C ARG A 28 27.38 5.01 12.92
N GLY A 29 27.88 5.83 11.99
CA GLY A 29 29.11 5.55 11.24
C GLY A 29 29.02 4.35 10.29
N ALA A 30 27.80 3.94 9.90
CA ALA A 30 27.56 2.78 9.07
C ALA A 30 27.16 3.17 7.63
N ARG A 31 27.35 2.23 6.70
CA ARG A 31 26.76 2.25 5.36
C ARG A 31 25.49 1.43 5.36
N ILE A 32 24.37 2.07 5.04
CA ILE A 32 23.05 1.49 5.10
C ILE A 32 22.45 1.46 3.69
N LEU A 33 22.10 0.26 3.21
CA LEU A 33 21.38 0.08 1.96
C LEU A 33 19.90 -0.16 2.26
N GLY A 34 19.04 0.78 1.89
CA GLY A 34 17.59 0.56 1.86
C GLY A 34 17.18 -0.21 0.61
N VAL A 35 16.29 -1.19 0.75
CA VAL A 35 15.81 -2.02 -0.34
C VAL A 35 14.29 -2.10 -0.35
N ASN A 36 13.68 -1.68 -1.45
CA ASN A 36 12.29 -2.02 -1.79
C ASN A 36 12.32 -3.19 -2.80
N PRO A 37 11.89 -4.40 -2.39
CA PRO A 37 12.04 -5.60 -3.21
C PRO A 37 11.11 -5.57 -4.43
N PRO A 38 11.37 -6.42 -5.44
CA PRO A 38 10.39 -6.65 -6.49
C PRO A 38 9.13 -7.31 -5.92
N VAL A 39 8.01 -7.09 -6.61
CA VAL A 39 6.72 -7.68 -6.27
C VAL A 39 6.54 -8.97 -7.06
N ARG A 40 6.13 -10.06 -6.40
CA ARG A 40 5.70 -11.29 -7.08
C ARG A 40 4.21 -11.46 -6.87
N ASP A 41 3.43 -11.31 -7.94
CA ASP A 41 1.97 -11.29 -7.87
C ASP A 41 1.30 -11.59 -9.23
N PHE A 42 -0.02 -11.75 -9.23
CA PHE A 42 -0.85 -11.77 -10.44
C PHE A 42 -0.97 -10.40 -11.10
N ALA A 43 -0.95 -9.33 -10.29
CA ALA A 43 -1.09 -7.96 -10.75
C ALA A 43 -0.34 -6.99 -9.84
N PHE A 44 0.26 -5.97 -10.45
CA PHE A 44 0.82 -4.83 -9.75
C PHE A 44 0.52 -3.57 -10.56
N MET A 45 0.22 -2.47 -9.87
CA MET A 45 0.04 -1.16 -10.46
C MET A 45 0.77 -0.14 -9.60
N ASP A 46 1.57 0.72 -10.23
CA ASP A 46 2.13 1.89 -9.56
C ASP A 46 0.99 2.88 -9.28
N LEU A 47 0.46 2.85 -8.05
CA LEU A 47 -0.50 3.83 -7.54
C LEU A 47 0.25 4.87 -6.70
N TRP A 48 1.28 5.45 -7.30
CA TRP A 48 2.29 6.29 -6.64
C TRP A 48 3.07 5.53 -5.57
N SER A 49 3.33 4.23 -5.76
CA SER A 49 3.80 3.28 -4.74
C SER A 49 5.26 3.49 -4.32
N LYS A 50 5.49 4.33 -3.32
CA LYS A 50 6.81 4.52 -2.69
C LYS A 50 6.87 3.84 -1.31
N PRO A 51 8.04 3.29 -0.92
CA PRO A 51 8.24 2.65 0.37
C PRO A 51 8.39 3.69 1.49
N LEU A 52 7.35 4.49 1.75
CA LEU A 52 7.42 5.71 2.55
C LEU A 52 8.04 5.51 3.95
N GLY A 53 7.67 4.42 4.65
CA GLY A 53 8.26 4.09 5.95
C GLY A 53 9.78 3.82 5.89
N LEU A 54 10.27 3.17 4.82
CA LEU A 54 11.70 2.97 4.60
C LEU A 54 12.40 4.31 4.31
N LEU A 55 11.79 5.18 3.51
CA LEU A 55 12.37 6.47 3.15
C LEU A 55 12.48 7.42 4.35
N TYR A 56 11.51 7.41 5.25
CA TYR A 56 11.62 8.12 6.54
C TYR A 56 12.72 7.53 7.42
N LEU A 57 12.83 6.20 7.49
CA LEU A 57 13.88 5.56 8.27
C LEU A 57 15.27 5.93 7.74
N LEU A 58 15.47 5.86 6.42
CA LEU A 58 16.71 6.29 5.77
C LEU A 58 17.00 7.77 6.03
N GLN A 59 16.00 8.65 5.95
CA GLN A 59 16.19 10.05 6.29
C GLN A 59 16.62 10.23 7.75
N SER A 60 16.00 9.49 8.67
CA SER A 60 16.26 9.63 10.11
C SER A 60 17.68 9.20 10.47
N VAL A 61 18.24 8.19 9.79
CA VAL A 61 19.59 7.70 10.08
C VAL A 61 20.70 8.41 9.29
N ARG A 62 20.37 9.15 8.22
CA ARG A 62 21.38 9.70 7.29
C ARG A 62 22.30 10.76 7.88
N GLU A 63 21.90 11.43 8.97
CA GLU A 63 22.73 12.47 9.59
C GLU A 63 24.07 11.89 10.07
N HIS A 64 24.07 10.61 10.45
CA HIS A 64 25.23 9.96 11.04
C HIS A 64 25.71 8.72 10.27
N ASN A 65 25.12 8.44 9.12
CA ASN A 65 25.36 7.23 8.33
C ASN A 65 25.36 7.56 6.84
N GLU A 66 26.08 6.78 6.06
CA GLU A 66 25.97 6.81 4.60
C GLU A 66 24.75 5.97 4.20
N VAL A 67 23.79 6.57 3.50
CA VAL A 67 22.54 5.89 3.09
C VAL A 67 22.45 5.81 1.57
N SER A 68 21.93 4.68 1.08
CA SER A 68 21.62 4.46 -0.33
C SER A 68 20.30 3.70 -0.47
N LEU A 69 19.71 3.73 -1.67
CA LEU A 69 18.43 3.08 -1.96
C LEU A 69 18.52 2.22 -3.22
N LEU A 70 18.06 0.98 -3.11
CA LEU A 70 17.72 0.11 -4.23
C LEU A 70 16.21 -0.12 -4.25
N ASP A 71 15.49 0.65 -5.06
CA ASP A 71 14.07 0.43 -5.30
C ASP A 71 13.85 -0.37 -6.58
N CYS A 72 13.71 -1.69 -6.42
CA CYS A 72 13.59 -2.64 -7.52
C CYS A 72 12.33 -2.42 -8.37
N VAL A 73 11.30 -1.79 -7.82
CA VAL A 73 10.07 -1.48 -8.55
C VAL A 73 10.25 -0.19 -9.36
N ALA A 74 10.75 0.88 -8.72
CA ALA A 74 10.96 2.16 -9.40
C ALA A 74 11.99 2.08 -10.53
N LEU A 75 13.11 1.36 -10.31
CA LEU A 75 14.17 1.19 -11.32
C LEU A 75 13.75 0.33 -12.52
N ALA A 76 12.62 -0.39 -12.40
CA ALA A 76 12.07 -1.23 -13.46
C ALA A 76 10.95 -0.54 -14.26
N ALA A 77 10.80 0.79 -14.15
CA ALA A 77 9.86 1.57 -14.94
C ALA A 77 10.19 1.50 -16.44
N GLU A 78 9.18 1.20 -17.27
CA GLU A 78 9.28 1.12 -18.75
C GLU A 78 8.57 2.28 -19.47
N GLY A 79 8.29 3.36 -18.75
CA GLY A 79 7.64 4.55 -19.27
C GLY A 79 6.51 5.06 -18.37
N GLU A 80 6.11 6.30 -18.62
CA GLU A 80 5.03 6.95 -17.89
C GLU A 80 3.67 6.40 -18.31
N LYS A 81 2.83 6.11 -17.31
CA LYS A 81 1.42 5.77 -17.47
C LYS A 81 0.54 7.00 -17.34
N SER A 82 0.68 7.76 -16.25
CA SER A 82 -0.04 9.03 -16.01
C SER A 82 0.33 9.63 -14.65
N PHE A 83 0.43 10.96 -14.57
CA PHE A 83 0.66 11.70 -13.32
C PHE A 83 1.92 11.22 -12.58
N GLY A 84 3.00 11.01 -13.33
CA GLY A 84 4.26 10.49 -12.84
C GLY A 84 4.29 8.98 -12.56
N ARG A 85 3.14 8.29 -12.52
CA ARG A 85 3.06 6.83 -12.32
C ARG A 85 3.65 6.11 -13.52
N ALA A 86 4.34 5.00 -13.28
CA ALA A 86 5.01 4.24 -14.32
C ALA A 86 4.32 2.90 -14.63
N LYS A 87 4.52 2.41 -15.86
CA LYS A 87 4.35 0.98 -16.16
C LYS A 87 5.59 0.25 -15.66
N ILE A 88 5.41 -0.77 -14.83
CA ILE A 88 6.53 -1.55 -14.28
C ILE A 88 6.76 -2.79 -15.14
N ARG A 89 8.03 -3.04 -15.49
CA ARG A 89 8.48 -4.26 -16.17
C ARG A 89 8.02 -5.48 -15.39
N LYS A 90 7.51 -6.47 -16.11
CA LYS A 90 7.10 -7.74 -15.53
C LYS A 90 7.58 -8.93 -16.35
N THR A 91 7.96 -10.00 -15.68
CA THR A 91 8.31 -11.29 -16.29
C THR A 91 7.46 -12.39 -15.67
N GLU A 92 6.93 -13.28 -16.50
CA GLU A 92 6.15 -14.42 -16.00
C GLU A 92 7.08 -15.41 -15.29
N ILE A 93 6.65 -15.92 -14.14
CA ILE A 93 7.40 -16.86 -13.30
C ILE A 93 6.49 -18.02 -12.87
N GLU A 94 7.11 -19.09 -12.37
CA GLU A 94 6.37 -20.22 -11.81
C GLU A 94 5.52 -19.79 -10.61
N LYS A 95 4.33 -20.37 -10.50
CA LYS A 95 3.43 -20.14 -9.39
C LYS A 95 3.92 -20.85 -8.14
N PRO A 96 3.84 -20.21 -6.96
CA PRO A 96 3.80 -20.93 -5.70
C PRO A 96 2.76 -22.05 -5.72
N GLU A 97 3.03 -23.13 -5.00
CA GLU A 97 2.20 -24.34 -4.99
C GLU A 97 0.72 -24.05 -4.69
N VAL A 98 0.45 -23.16 -3.74
CA VAL A 98 -0.91 -22.77 -3.34
C VAL A 98 -1.71 -22.11 -4.48
N TYR A 99 -1.03 -21.60 -5.51
CA TYR A 99 -1.63 -20.99 -6.69
C TYR A 99 -1.66 -21.91 -7.91
N ARG A 100 -1.19 -23.17 -7.82
CA ARG A 100 -1.05 -24.08 -8.97
C ARG A 100 -2.32 -24.17 -9.83
N ALA A 101 -3.49 -24.26 -9.19
CA ALA A 101 -4.79 -24.40 -9.85
C ALA A 101 -5.37 -23.08 -10.38
N ILE A 102 -4.77 -21.92 -10.09
CA ILE A 102 -5.32 -20.61 -10.48
C ILE A 102 -4.99 -20.34 -11.95
N PRO A 103 -5.97 -20.14 -12.86
CA PRO A 103 -5.75 -19.97 -14.30
C PRO A 103 -5.32 -18.54 -14.67
N ARG A 104 -4.41 -17.93 -13.90
CA ARG A 104 -3.87 -16.58 -14.13
C ARG A 104 -2.35 -16.62 -14.22
N ARG A 105 -1.72 -15.69 -14.93
CA ARG A 105 -0.25 -15.57 -14.96
C ARG A 105 0.25 -14.98 -13.65
N TYR A 106 1.34 -15.52 -13.13
CA TYR A 106 2.03 -15.01 -11.95
C TYR A 106 3.35 -14.40 -12.39
N ASN A 107 3.64 -13.18 -11.95
CA ASN A 107 4.73 -12.39 -12.52
C ASN A 107 5.64 -11.83 -11.44
N HIS A 108 6.89 -11.61 -11.81
CA HIS A 108 7.87 -10.81 -11.09
C HIS A 108 7.84 -9.38 -11.66
N PHE A 109 7.45 -8.40 -10.85
CA PHE A 109 7.41 -6.98 -11.17
C PHE A 109 8.59 -6.29 -10.50
N GLY A 110 9.53 -5.77 -11.29
CA GLY A 110 10.76 -5.17 -10.80
C GLY A 110 12.01 -5.73 -11.45
N LEU A 111 13.17 -5.27 -10.98
CA LEU A 111 14.48 -5.72 -11.46
C LEU A 111 14.71 -7.23 -11.29
N GLY A 112 15.36 -7.84 -12.27
CA GLY A 112 15.86 -9.21 -12.22
C GLY A 112 17.20 -9.34 -11.47
N LYS A 113 17.61 -10.58 -11.20
CA LYS A 113 18.85 -10.88 -10.46
C LYS A 113 20.09 -10.26 -11.12
N SER A 114 20.24 -10.42 -12.43
CA SER A 114 21.40 -9.90 -13.17
C SER A 114 21.50 -8.38 -13.11
N GLU A 115 20.36 -7.67 -13.22
CA GLU A 115 20.31 -6.22 -13.08
C GLU A 115 20.72 -5.78 -11.68
N ILE A 116 20.19 -6.43 -10.65
CA ILE A 116 20.54 -6.16 -9.24
C ILE A 116 22.03 -6.41 -8.99
N THR A 117 22.55 -7.56 -9.43
CA THR A 117 23.98 -7.89 -9.28
C THR A 117 24.86 -6.85 -9.96
N SER A 118 24.52 -6.44 -11.20
CA SER A 118 25.27 -5.40 -11.91
C SER A 118 25.22 -4.05 -11.21
N LEU A 119 24.06 -3.62 -10.71
CA LEU A 119 23.90 -2.36 -9.99
C LEU A 119 24.69 -2.35 -8.67
N LEU A 120 24.74 -3.49 -7.98
CA LEU A 120 25.43 -3.61 -6.69
C LEU A 120 26.92 -3.98 -6.82
N ALA A 121 27.41 -4.33 -8.01
CA ALA A 121 28.78 -4.78 -8.23
C ALA A 121 29.85 -3.71 -7.85
N SER A 122 29.53 -2.44 -8.03
CA SER A 122 30.41 -1.31 -7.68
C SER A 122 30.09 -0.68 -6.32
N VAL A 123 29.04 -1.15 -5.65
CA VAL A 123 28.62 -0.63 -4.35
C VAL A 123 29.50 -1.26 -3.27
N LYS A 124 30.12 -0.42 -2.43
CA LYS A 124 30.86 -0.92 -1.27
C LYS A 124 29.91 -1.71 -0.37
N ALA A 125 30.37 -2.85 0.15
CA ALA A 125 29.55 -3.70 1.00
C ALA A 125 28.90 -2.88 2.14
N PRO A 126 27.55 -2.87 2.25
CA PRO A 126 26.87 -2.14 3.31
C PRO A 126 27.11 -2.81 4.66
N ASP A 127 27.11 -2.03 5.73
CA ASP A 127 27.20 -2.56 7.09
C ASP A 127 25.83 -3.07 7.56
N TYR A 128 24.72 -2.51 7.03
CA TYR A 128 23.35 -2.98 7.26
C TYR A 128 22.49 -2.86 5.99
N ILE A 129 21.55 -3.78 5.80
CA ILE A 129 20.56 -3.71 4.72
C ILE A 129 19.16 -3.61 5.33
N PHE A 130 18.43 -2.54 5.02
CA PHE A 130 17.05 -2.33 5.47
C PHE A 130 16.06 -2.73 4.37
N LEU A 131 15.40 -3.85 4.53
CA LEU A 131 14.45 -4.41 3.57
C LEU A 131 13.01 -4.18 4.03
N THR A 132 12.17 -3.62 3.16
CA THR A 132 10.75 -3.37 3.45
C THR A 132 9.80 -4.32 2.72
N SER A 133 8.56 -4.42 3.20
CA SER A 133 7.47 -5.05 2.47
C SER A 133 6.10 -4.48 2.85
N ALA A 134 5.31 -4.12 1.84
CA ALA A 134 4.04 -3.42 2.01
C ALA A 134 2.81 -4.35 2.14
N MET A 135 2.81 -5.52 1.48
CA MET A 135 1.68 -6.45 1.49
C MET A 135 2.13 -7.82 2.01
N THR A 136 1.26 -8.49 2.77
CA THR A 136 1.59 -9.77 3.42
C THR A 136 1.88 -10.89 2.43
N TYR A 137 1.14 -10.94 1.32
CA TYR A 137 1.27 -11.94 0.26
C TYR A 137 2.38 -11.64 -0.75
N TRP A 138 3.11 -10.51 -0.63
CA TRP A 138 4.29 -10.23 -1.47
C TRP A 138 5.58 -10.86 -0.95
N TYR A 139 5.51 -11.64 0.13
CA TYR A 139 6.67 -12.28 0.74
C TYR A 139 7.52 -13.15 -0.22
N PRO A 140 7.00 -13.78 -1.31
CA PRO A 140 7.89 -14.50 -2.22
C PRO A 140 8.93 -13.61 -2.89
N GLY A 141 8.59 -12.34 -3.17
CA GLY A 141 9.54 -11.33 -3.65
C GLY A 141 10.55 -10.94 -2.58
N VAL A 142 10.10 -10.80 -1.33
CA VAL A 142 10.94 -10.52 -0.16
C VAL A 142 11.95 -11.64 0.08
N ARG A 143 11.49 -12.90 0.12
CA ARG A 143 12.35 -14.09 0.31
C ARG A 143 13.44 -14.16 -0.76
N TRP A 144 13.03 -14.02 -2.02
CA TRP A 144 13.97 -14.01 -3.14
C TRP A 144 14.98 -12.85 -3.04
N MET A 145 14.54 -11.67 -2.62
CA MET A 145 15.45 -10.54 -2.43
C MET A 145 16.45 -10.80 -1.30
N ILE A 146 16.03 -11.41 -0.19
CA ILE A 146 16.95 -11.82 0.90
C ILE A 146 18.02 -12.78 0.38
N GLU A 147 17.62 -13.79 -0.41
CA GLU A 147 18.56 -14.74 -1.03
C GLU A 147 19.58 -14.02 -1.92
N VAL A 148 19.11 -13.15 -2.82
CA VAL A 148 19.99 -12.36 -3.71
C VAL A 148 20.93 -11.45 -2.92
N LEU A 149 20.43 -10.76 -1.89
CA LEU A 149 21.25 -9.89 -1.05
C LEU A 149 22.31 -10.67 -0.27
N LYS A 150 21.99 -11.86 0.24
CA LYS A 150 22.95 -12.71 0.96
C LYS A 150 23.99 -13.34 0.05
N GLU A 151 23.67 -13.56 -1.23
CA GLU A 151 24.68 -13.96 -2.22
C GLU A 151 25.67 -12.81 -2.53
N ILE A 152 25.18 -11.57 -2.65
CA ILE A 152 26.01 -10.40 -3.02
C ILE A 152 26.79 -9.89 -1.81
N PHE A 153 26.14 -9.81 -0.64
CA PHE A 153 26.67 -9.24 0.60
C PHE A 153 26.49 -10.20 1.79
N PRO A 154 27.22 -11.33 1.81
CA PRO A 154 27.00 -12.39 2.81
C PRO A 154 27.28 -11.98 4.27
N GLN A 155 28.03 -10.90 4.48
CA GLN A 155 28.37 -10.40 5.81
C GLN A 155 27.44 -9.27 6.29
N SER A 156 26.59 -8.74 5.40
CA SER A 156 25.72 -7.60 5.71
C SER A 156 24.40 -8.11 6.29
N PRO A 157 24.09 -7.85 7.57
CA PRO A 157 22.82 -8.25 8.16
C PRO A 157 21.64 -7.59 7.45
N VAL A 158 20.63 -8.41 7.12
CA VAL A 158 19.37 -7.94 6.52
C VAL A 158 18.33 -7.74 7.64
N ALA A 159 17.89 -6.49 7.82
CA ALA A 159 16.78 -6.11 8.68
C ALA A 159 15.48 -6.01 7.89
N LEU A 160 14.53 -6.91 8.16
CA LEU A 160 13.23 -6.93 7.50
C LEU A 160 12.20 -6.17 8.35
N GLY A 161 11.54 -5.19 7.74
CA GLY A 161 10.45 -4.40 8.33
C GLY A 161 9.28 -4.15 7.36
N GLY A 162 8.41 -3.21 7.73
CA GLY A 162 7.23 -2.84 6.94
C GLY A 162 5.95 -3.54 7.37
N THR A 163 4.84 -3.26 6.68
CA THR A 163 3.49 -3.78 7.00
C THR A 163 3.47 -5.31 7.16
N TYR A 164 4.14 -6.03 6.25
CA TYR A 164 4.18 -7.49 6.33
C TYR A 164 4.89 -7.99 7.60
N ALA A 165 6.03 -7.42 7.97
CA ALA A 165 6.76 -7.81 9.17
C ALA A 165 5.98 -7.49 10.46
N SER A 166 5.21 -6.39 10.46
CA SER A 166 4.33 -6.03 11.58
C SER A 166 3.12 -6.97 11.71
N LEU A 167 2.47 -7.34 10.60
CA LEU A 167 1.23 -8.14 10.62
C LEU A 167 1.45 -9.66 10.64
N CYS A 168 2.54 -10.15 10.04
CA CYS A 168 2.90 -11.57 9.98
C CYS A 168 4.30 -11.87 10.56
N PRO A 169 4.62 -11.45 11.80
CA PRO A 169 5.99 -11.48 12.30
C PRO A 169 6.57 -12.90 12.41
N GLU A 170 5.75 -13.90 12.75
CA GLU A 170 6.20 -15.29 12.86
C GLU A 170 6.56 -15.87 11.49
N HIS A 171 5.78 -15.57 10.46
CA HIS A 171 6.07 -15.99 9.09
C HIS A 171 7.26 -15.19 8.50
N ALA A 172 7.33 -13.89 8.76
CA ALA A 172 8.46 -13.04 8.37
C ALA A 172 9.79 -13.53 8.96
N ALA A 173 9.77 -13.99 10.22
CA ALA A 173 10.95 -14.55 10.88
C ALA A 173 11.51 -15.79 10.18
N ALA A 174 10.70 -16.54 9.44
CA ALA A 174 11.12 -17.75 8.74
C ALA A 174 11.74 -17.48 7.34
N LEU A 175 11.74 -16.24 6.87
CA LEU A 175 12.23 -15.89 5.52
C LEU A 175 13.77 -15.83 5.40
N GLY A 176 14.49 -15.90 6.52
CA GLY A 176 15.96 -15.90 6.52
C GLY A 176 16.60 -14.51 6.59
N ALA A 177 15.86 -13.47 6.96
CA ALA A 177 16.45 -12.20 7.41
C ALA A 177 17.24 -12.40 8.72
N ASP A 178 18.19 -11.52 9.01
CA ASP A 178 19.03 -11.60 10.22
C ASP A 178 18.38 -10.84 11.39
N LEU A 179 17.71 -9.73 11.08
CA LEU A 179 16.98 -8.90 12.03
C LEU A 179 15.51 -8.73 11.60
N LEU A 180 14.60 -8.69 12.56
CA LEU A 180 13.17 -8.47 12.31
C LEU A 180 12.67 -7.25 13.09
N VAL A 181 12.18 -6.25 12.36
CA VAL A 181 11.56 -5.02 12.90
C VAL A 181 10.05 -5.20 12.88
N ARG A 182 9.42 -5.17 14.05
CA ARG A 182 7.97 -5.42 14.19
C ARG A 182 7.19 -4.15 14.51
N ASP A 183 7.80 -3.27 15.29
CA ASP A 183 7.18 -2.04 15.74
C ASP A 183 7.06 -1.02 14.60
N ARG A 184 6.14 -0.08 14.80
CA ARG A 184 5.99 1.11 13.98
C ARG A 184 6.16 2.32 14.85
N ARG A 185 6.86 3.32 14.32
CA ARG A 185 7.09 4.58 15.00
C ARG A 185 6.85 5.72 14.04
N GLU A 186 6.33 6.80 14.60
CA GLU A 186 6.28 8.08 13.92
C GLU A 186 7.72 8.45 13.50
N PRO A 187 7.96 8.87 12.26
CA PRO A 187 9.26 9.34 11.80
C PRO A 187 9.80 10.46 12.68
N GLU A 188 11.08 10.38 13.03
CA GLU A 188 11.81 11.49 13.65
C GLU A 188 12.19 12.54 12.59
N ALA A 189 12.41 12.09 11.35
CA ALA A 189 12.69 12.97 10.23
C ALA A 189 11.45 13.76 9.78
N PRO A 190 11.60 15.06 9.48
CA PRO A 190 10.48 15.91 9.04
C PRO A 190 9.98 15.58 7.62
N TYR A 191 10.72 14.83 6.81
CA TYR A 191 10.35 14.43 5.45
C TYR A 191 11.06 13.12 5.04
N PRO A 192 10.60 12.37 4.02
CA PRO A 192 11.26 11.17 3.54
C PRO A 192 12.47 11.47 2.64
N ALA A 193 13.46 10.56 2.59
CA ALA A 193 14.66 10.66 1.77
C ALA A 193 14.39 10.47 0.25
N MET A 194 13.51 11.30 -0.31
CA MET A 194 13.10 11.24 -1.72
C MET A 194 14.19 11.66 -2.70
N ASP A 195 15.23 12.37 -2.25
CA ASP A 195 16.42 12.71 -3.03
C ASP A 195 17.21 11.48 -3.46
N LEU A 196 17.04 10.33 -2.79
CA LEU A 196 17.65 9.07 -3.20
C LEU A 196 17.13 8.54 -4.54
N TYR A 197 16.04 9.11 -5.07
CA TYR A 197 15.57 8.86 -6.44
C TYR A 197 16.18 9.82 -7.48
N GLY A 198 16.96 10.82 -7.06
CA GLY A 198 17.44 11.91 -7.92
C GLY A 198 16.32 12.87 -8.28
N SER A 199 15.63 12.61 -9.39
CA SER A 199 14.52 13.43 -9.90
C SER A 199 13.23 12.59 -9.92
N PRO A 200 12.49 12.52 -8.79
CA PRO A 200 11.29 11.69 -8.71
C PRO A 200 10.19 12.22 -9.63
N SER A 201 9.51 11.32 -10.35
CA SER A 201 8.39 11.68 -11.24
C SER A 201 7.14 12.13 -10.47
N TYR A 202 7.06 11.86 -9.18
CA TYR A 202 6.00 12.27 -8.27
C TYR A 202 6.50 12.28 -6.83
N GLY A 203 5.84 13.07 -5.99
CA GLY A 203 5.97 13.08 -4.55
C GLY A 203 4.89 12.27 -3.86
N VAL A 204 5.16 11.89 -2.61
CA VAL A 204 4.20 11.26 -1.70
C VAL A 204 4.15 12.06 -0.41
N VAL A 205 2.96 12.16 0.16
CA VAL A 205 2.71 12.93 1.38
C VAL A 205 1.88 12.10 2.34
N MET A 206 2.23 12.11 3.61
CA MET A 206 1.38 11.54 4.65
C MET A 206 1.21 12.58 5.76
N THR A 207 0.03 13.15 5.90
CA THR A 207 -0.22 14.24 6.87
C THR A 207 -0.56 13.72 8.27
N SER A 208 -0.94 12.45 8.37
CA SER A 208 -1.32 11.80 9.62
C SER A 208 -0.98 10.31 9.61
N PHE A 209 -0.80 9.76 10.81
CA PHE A 209 -0.59 8.34 11.05
C PHE A 209 -1.85 7.73 11.69
N GLY A 210 -2.27 6.58 11.18
CA GLY A 210 -3.46 5.87 11.64
C GLY A 210 -4.77 6.53 11.22
N CYS A 211 -5.86 6.00 11.77
CA CYS A 211 -7.23 6.41 11.47
C CYS A 211 -8.07 6.32 12.76
N PRO A 212 -8.94 7.29 13.08
CA PRO A 212 -9.78 7.19 14.28
C PRO A 212 -10.92 6.16 14.13
N PHE A 213 -11.17 5.66 12.91
CA PHE A 213 -12.18 4.65 12.65
C PHE A 213 -11.64 3.24 12.87
N SER A 214 -12.53 2.30 13.18
CA SER A 214 -12.18 0.91 13.53
C SER A 214 -12.84 -0.10 12.59
N CYS A 215 -12.72 0.12 11.28
CA CYS A 215 -13.29 -0.78 10.27
C CYS A 215 -12.79 -2.21 10.49
N ARG A 216 -13.71 -3.18 10.49
CA ARG A 216 -13.44 -4.59 10.83
C ARG A 216 -12.54 -5.34 9.85
N TYR A 217 -12.27 -4.74 8.68
CA TYR A 217 -11.43 -5.28 7.61
C TYR A 217 -10.10 -4.53 7.44
N CYS A 218 -9.87 -3.43 8.16
CA CYS A 218 -8.72 -2.56 7.96
C CYS A 218 -7.71 -2.70 9.10
N ALA A 219 -6.42 -2.76 8.78
CA ALA A 219 -5.35 -2.86 9.77
C ALA A 219 -4.82 -1.51 10.28
N SER A 220 -5.44 -0.37 9.92
CA SER A 220 -4.95 0.96 10.33
C SER A 220 -4.74 1.06 11.86
N ASN A 221 -5.70 0.64 12.68
CA ASN A 221 -5.56 0.63 14.15
C ASN A 221 -4.59 -0.42 14.71
N ILE A 222 -4.27 -1.46 13.94
CA ILE A 222 -3.28 -2.47 14.32
C ILE A 222 -1.87 -1.91 14.09
N LEU A 223 -1.67 -1.26 12.94
CA LEU A 223 -0.41 -0.67 12.54
C LEU A 223 -0.12 0.65 13.27
N TRP A 224 -1.16 1.41 13.56
CA TRP A 224 -1.14 2.72 14.22
C TRP A 224 -2.28 2.80 15.23
N PRO A 225 -2.05 2.36 16.49
CA PRO A 225 -3.09 2.30 17.52
C PRO A 225 -3.71 3.65 17.91
N LYS A 226 -3.10 4.75 17.49
CA LYS A 226 -3.58 6.12 17.74
C LYS A 226 -3.50 6.91 16.46
N TYR A 227 -4.53 7.70 16.23
CA TYR A 227 -4.51 8.74 15.21
C TYR A 227 -3.62 9.90 15.65
N ARG A 228 -2.68 10.31 14.79
CA ARG A 228 -1.79 11.44 15.01
C ARG A 228 -1.65 12.27 13.75
N ARG A 229 -1.97 13.56 13.85
CA ARG A 229 -1.74 14.55 12.78
C ARG A 229 -0.33 15.12 12.94
N ARG A 230 0.39 15.27 11.84
CA ARG A 230 1.69 15.97 11.79
C ARG A 230 1.47 17.47 11.83
N GLU A 231 2.51 18.20 12.23
CA GLU A 231 2.49 19.66 12.18
C GLU A 231 2.43 20.14 10.72
N LEU A 232 1.63 21.19 10.48
CA LEU A 232 1.43 21.75 9.14
C LEU A 232 2.77 22.15 8.49
N GLY A 233 3.68 22.72 9.27
CA GLY A 233 5.00 23.13 8.81
C GLY A 233 5.86 21.95 8.34
N ASP A 234 5.76 20.77 8.97
CA ASP A 234 6.50 19.57 8.55
C ASP A 234 5.99 19.04 7.24
N VAL A 235 4.67 19.01 7.07
CA VAL A 235 4.04 18.59 5.81
C VAL A 235 4.40 19.54 4.67
N LEU A 236 4.44 20.85 4.91
CA LEU A 236 4.87 21.82 3.90
C LEU A 236 6.35 21.65 3.55
N ARG A 237 7.24 21.46 4.55
CA ARG A 237 8.66 21.17 4.29
C ARG A 237 8.85 19.91 3.44
N GLU A 238 8.05 18.89 3.67
CA GLU A 238 8.05 17.65 2.89
C GLU A 238 7.61 17.86 1.44
N ILE A 239 6.58 18.67 1.21
CA ILE A 239 6.13 19.04 -0.14
C ILE A 239 7.19 19.89 -0.83
N ASP A 240 7.72 20.91 -0.14
CA ASP A 240 8.74 21.81 -0.68
C ASP A 240 9.99 21.07 -1.12
N PHE A 241 10.46 20.14 -0.27
CA PHE A 241 11.63 19.32 -0.55
C PHE A 241 11.44 18.50 -1.84
N GLN A 242 10.31 17.80 -1.96
CA GLN A 242 10.03 16.97 -3.13
C GLN A 242 9.77 17.80 -4.40
N ALA A 243 9.09 18.94 -4.27
CA ALA A 243 8.87 19.86 -5.39
C ALA A 243 10.20 20.44 -5.90
N GLY A 244 11.14 20.75 -4.98
CA GLY A 244 12.50 21.17 -5.32
C GLY A 244 13.33 20.11 -6.06
N LEU A 245 12.98 18.83 -5.91
CA LEU A 245 13.55 17.72 -6.68
C LEU A 245 12.87 17.51 -8.05
N GLY A 246 11.83 18.28 -8.36
CA GLY A 246 11.10 18.24 -9.63
C GLY A 246 9.77 17.48 -9.61
N ALA A 247 9.27 17.07 -8.44
CA ALA A 247 7.95 16.44 -8.36
C ALA A 247 6.82 17.44 -8.68
N GLY A 248 6.01 17.13 -9.69
CA GLY A 248 4.82 17.91 -10.07
C GLY A 248 3.48 17.28 -9.66
N ASP A 249 3.49 16.00 -9.30
CA ASP A 249 2.32 15.24 -8.83
C ASP A 249 2.55 14.78 -7.40
N PHE A 250 1.56 14.96 -6.51
CA PHE A 250 1.66 14.57 -5.10
C PHE A 250 0.50 13.67 -4.67
N ALA A 251 0.83 12.48 -4.17
CA ALA A 251 -0.15 11.53 -3.67
C ALA A 251 -0.23 11.53 -2.14
N PHE A 252 -1.44 11.78 -1.61
CA PHE A 252 -1.72 11.73 -0.18
C PHE A 252 -2.05 10.32 0.28
N TYR A 253 -1.24 9.79 1.19
CA TYR A 253 -1.31 8.42 1.72
C TYR A 253 -2.14 8.30 3.00
N ASP A 254 -2.71 9.39 3.47
CA ASP A 254 -3.52 9.41 4.69
C ASP A 254 -4.69 8.42 4.62
N ASP A 255 -4.94 7.74 5.73
CA ASP A 255 -6.14 6.92 5.91
C ASP A 255 -7.38 7.80 6.13
N ALA A 256 -7.20 9.01 6.69
CA ALA A 256 -8.30 9.92 7.05
C ALA A 256 -7.95 11.40 6.76
N LEU A 257 -7.55 11.71 5.52
CA LEU A 257 -7.06 13.04 5.10
C LEU A 257 -7.96 14.21 5.55
N LEU A 258 -9.26 14.10 5.27
CA LEU A 258 -10.27 15.14 5.49
C LEU A 258 -10.82 15.20 6.93
N LEU A 259 -10.28 14.43 7.86
CA LEU A 259 -10.64 14.58 9.26
C LEU A 259 -10.18 15.97 9.74
N ASP A 260 -11.05 16.74 10.40
CA ASP A 260 -10.71 18.10 10.87
C ASP A 260 -10.20 19.02 9.72
N LYS A 261 -10.87 18.91 8.56
CA LYS A 261 -10.45 19.58 7.33
C LYS A 261 -10.36 21.10 7.47
N GLU A 262 -11.20 21.69 8.31
CA GLU A 262 -11.28 23.12 8.53
C GLU A 262 -10.01 23.66 9.19
N ASN A 263 -9.44 22.93 10.16
CA ASN A 263 -8.29 23.37 10.94
C ASN A 263 -6.95 22.90 10.37
N PHE A 264 -6.93 21.89 9.48
CA PHE A 264 -5.68 21.37 8.92
C PHE A 264 -5.66 21.35 7.39
N PHE A 265 -6.61 20.66 6.75
CA PHE A 265 -6.58 20.43 5.31
C PHE A 265 -6.74 21.73 4.50
N TYR A 266 -7.65 22.61 4.90
CA TYR A 266 -7.87 23.89 4.22
C TYR A 266 -6.67 24.85 4.38
N PRO A 267 -6.07 25.02 5.58
CA PRO A 267 -4.78 25.69 5.71
C PRO A 267 -3.69 25.11 4.81
N LEU A 268 -3.53 23.78 4.78
CA LEU A 268 -2.55 23.12 3.93
C LEU A 268 -2.77 23.45 2.45
N CYS A 269 -4.00 23.34 1.96
CA CYS A 269 -4.36 23.73 0.60
C CYS A 269 -4.01 25.20 0.30
N ARG A 270 -4.40 26.14 1.18
CA ARG A 270 -4.05 27.56 1.00
C ARG A 270 -2.55 27.79 0.90
N GLU A 271 -1.76 27.15 1.74
CA GLU A 271 -0.30 27.28 1.74
C GLU A 271 0.32 26.69 0.47
N ILE A 272 -0.15 25.52 0.01
CA ILE A 272 0.29 24.93 -1.27
C ILE A 272 -0.04 25.88 -2.44
N MET A 273 -1.29 26.37 -2.51
CA MET A 273 -1.72 27.29 -3.56
C MET A 273 -0.93 28.60 -3.55
N ALA A 274 -0.63 29.16 -2.36
CA ALA A 274 0.15 30.38 -2.23
C ALA A 274 1.59 30.21 -2.74
N ARG A 275 2.17 29.01 -2.60
CA ARG A 275 3.55 28.70 -3.02
C ARG A 275 3.66 28.32 -4.49
N TYR A 276 2.70 27.56 -5.00
CA TYR A 276 2.82 26.86 -6.28
C TYR A 276 1.73 27.21 -7.30
N GLY A 277 0.68 27.95 -6.91
CA GLY A 277 -0.49 28.14 -7.75
C GLY A 277 -1.11 26.81 -8.18
N ASP A 278 -1.39 26.66 -9.48
CA ASP A 278 -1.84 25.42 -10.11
C ASP A 278 -0.69 24.51 -10.59
N GLY A 279 0.56 24.84 -10.25
CA GLY A 279 1.76 24.14 -10.70
C GLY A 279 1.90 22.72 -10.15
N LEU A 280 1.24 22.38 -9.04
CA LEU A 280 1.20 21.01 -8.49
C LEU A 280 -0.15 20.35 -8.76
N ARG A 281 -0.13 19.06 -9.08
CA ARG A 281 -1.31 18.21 -9.20
C ARG A 281 -1.41 17.30 -7.99
N LEU A 282 -2.58 17.28 -7.34
CA LEU A 282 -2.78 16.54 -6.09
C LEU A 282 -3.65 15.30 -6.29
N HIS A 283 -3.34 14.22 -5.59
CA HIS A 283 -3.98 12.92 -5.78
C HIS A 283 -4.32 12.25 -4.45
N THR A 284 -5.48 11.59 -4.42
CA THR A 284 -5.94 10.80 -3.28
C THR A 284 -6.05 9.32 -3.73
N PRO A 285 -4.96 8.53 -3.64
CA PRO A 285 -5.00 7.09 -3.94
C PRO A 285 -5.88 6.30 -2.96
N ASN A 286 -5.93 6.75 -1.71
CA ASN A 286 -6.85 6.24 -0.70
C ASN A 286 -8.21 6.92 -0.81
N GLY A 287 -9.26 6.20 -0.44
CA GLY A 287 -10.61 6.74 -0.48
C GLY A 287 -10.84 7.83 0.58
N LEU A 288 -11.37 8.97 0.15
CA LEU A 288 -11.83 10.04 1.02
C LEU A 288 -13.15 9.64 1.67
N HIS A 289 -13.27 9.99 2.95
CA HIS A 289 -14.51 9.81 3.71
C HIS A 289 -15.59 10.73 3.14
N VAL A 290 -16.58 10.16 2.46
CA VAL A 290 -17.60 10.91 1.70
C VAL A 290 -18.36 11.92 2.56
N ARG A 291 -18.60 11.60 3.84
CA ARG A 291 -19.25 12.51 4.79
C ARG A 291 -18.52 13.84 5.02
N GLN A 292 -17.21 13.88 4.73
CA GLN A 292 -16.41 15.09 4.89
C GLN A 292 -16.48 16.02 3.67
N ILE A 293 -17.13 15.57 2.57
CA ILE A 293 -17.18 16.30 1.30
C ILE A 293 -18.49 17.09 1.20
N ASP A 294 -18.53 18.21 1.91
CA ASP A 294 -19.52 19.26 1.68
C ASP A 294 -19.15 20.15 0.47
N GLU A 295 -19.98 21.14 0.16
CA GLU A 295 -19.76 22.09 -0.94
C GLU A 295 -18.43 22.85 -0.80
N THR A 296 -18.05 23.25 0.41
CA THR A 296 -16.79 23.96 0.66
C THR A 296 -15.60 23.04 0.40
N CYS A 297 -15.66 21.79 0.86
CA CYS A 297 -14.61 20.81 0.61
C CYS A 297 -14.46 20.50 -0.88
N ALA A 298 -15.56 20.30 -1.59
CA ALA A 298 -15.53 20.06 -3.03
C ALA A 298 -14.85 21.22 -3.77
N ARG A 299 -15.19 22.46 -3.42
CA ARG A 299 -14.56 23.67 -3.94
C ARG A 299 -13.07 23.75 -3.63
N VAL A 300 -12.66 23.49 -2.38
CA VAL A 300 -11.24 23.50 -2.01
C VAL A 300 -10.45 22.45 -2.79
N LEU A 301 -10.98 21.22 -2.95
CA LEU A 301 -10.33 20.17 -3.75
C LEU A 301 -10.12 20.63 -5.21
N TYR A 302 -11.16 21.19 -5.82
CA TYR A 302 -11.11 21.63 -7.22
C TYR A 302 -10.15 22.80 -7.42
N GLU A 303 -10.25 23.85 -6.59
CA GLU A 303 -9.39 25.03 -6.65
C GLU A 303 -7.92 24.67 -6.43
N ASN A 304 -7.62 23.65 -5.62
CA ASN A 304 -6.26 23.19 -5.32
C ASN A 304 -5.75 22.08 -6.24
N ASN A 305 -6.35 21.96 -7.43
CA ASN A 305 -5.85 21.09 -8.50
C ASN A 305 -5.79 19.60 -8.11
N PHE A 306 -6.71 19.12 -7.26
CA PHE A 306 -6.85 17.69 -7.03
C PHE A 306 -7.39 17.01 -8.29
N LYS A 307 -6.54 16.22 -8.97
CA LYS A 307 -6.86 15.55 -10.25
C LYS A 307 -7.43 14.15 -10.07
N THR A 308 -7.23 13.54 -8.90
CA THR A 308 -7.74 12.19 -8.64
C THR A 308 -8.44 12.19 -7.30
N ILE A 309 -9.76 12.04 -7.34
CA ILE A 309 -10.61 11.91 -6.17
C ILE A 309 -11.07 10.45 -6.07
N ARG A 310 -10.72 9.80 -4.98
CA ARG A 310 -11.26 8.48 -4.66
C ARG A 310 -12.21 8.61 -3.49
N LEU A 311 -13.36 7.98 -3.59
CA LEU A 311 -14.41 8.03 -2.59
C LEU A 311 -14.52 6.67 -1.92
N SER A 312 -14.47 6.63 -0.60
CA SER A 312 -14.74 5.40 0.17
C SER A 312 -16.22 5.32 0.50
N LEU A 313 -16.95 4.47 -0.23
CA LEU A 313 -18.34 4.10 0.04
C LEU A 313 -18.44 2.73 0.71
N GLU A 314 -17.66 1.77 0.20
CA GLU A 314 -17.58 0.37 0.63
C GLU A 314 -18.86 -0.43 0.37
N SER A 315 -20.01 -0.02 0.92
CA SER A 315 -21.32 -0.60 0.66
C SER A 315 -22.47 0.32 1.09
N ILE A 316 -23.61 0.21 0.41
CA ILE A 316 -24.88 0.80 0.90
C ILE A 316 -25.72 -0.15 1.76
N ASP A 317 -25.30 -1.42 1.93
CA ASP A 317 -25.93 -2.35 2.86
C ASP A 317 -25.70 -1.85 4.29
N PRO A 318 -26.76 -1.58 5.08
CA PRO A 318 -26.62 -1.16 6.46
C PRO A 318 -25.82 -2.12 7.34
N LYS A 319 -25.74 -3.42 7.03
CA LYS A 319 -24.91 -4.40 7.75
C LYS A 319 -23.43 -4.12 7.50
N VAL A 320 -23.01 -4.11 6.24
CA VAL A 320 -21.62 -3.86 5.84
C VAL A 320 -21.17 -2.44 6.20
N ALA A 321 -22.03 -1.43 6.04
CA ALA A 321 -21.71 -0.05 6.41
C ALA A 321 -21.46 0.13 7.93
N ARG A 322 -22.06 -0.71 8.78
CA ARG A 322 -21.74 -0.72 10.22
C ARG A 322 -20.36 -1.31 10.52
N ASP A 323 -19.89 -2.22 9.68
CA ASP A 323 -18.58 -2.87 9.82
C ASP A 323 -17.42 -1.96 9.36
N GLY A 324 -17.73 -0.87 8.65
CA GLY A 324 -16.81 0.21 8.27
C GLY A 324 -16.78 1.38 9.26
N SER A 325 -16.80 2.62 8.75
CA SER A 325 -16.72 3.87 9.54
C SER A 325 -18.07 4.35 10.15
N GLY A 326 -19.12 3.51 10.11
CA GLY A 326 -20.46 3.77 10.68
C GLY A 326 -21.47 4.45 9.72
N LYS A 327 -22.79 4.23 9.97
CA LYS A 327 -24.01 4.69 9.22
C LYS A 327 -23.98 6.21 8.88
N VAL A 328 -24.44 6.79 7.76
CA VAL A 328 -25.50 6.50 6.75
C VAL A 328 -24.95 6.78 5.34
N ALA A 329 -24.47 5.75 4.65
CA ALA A 329 -23.69 5.88 3.42
C ALA A 329 -24.45 6.52 2.23
N ARG A 330 -25.77 6.30 2.10
CA ARG A 330 -26.51 6.72 0.89
C ARG A 330 -26.61 8.23 0.73
N GLY A 331 -27.16 8.91 1.74
CA GLY A 331 -27.39 10.36 1.67
C GLY A 331 -26.08 11.15 1.63
N GLU A 332 -25.11 10.74 2.45
CA GLU A 332 -23.77 11.34 2.50
C GLU A 332 -23.05 11.20 1.15
N TYR A 333 -23.11 10.01 0.53
CA TYR A 333 -22.50 9.77 -0.76
C TYR A 333 -23.16 10.60 -1.88
N ALA A 334 -24.49 10.58 -1.97
CA ALA A 334 -25.22 11.33 -2.98
C ALA A 334 -24.92 12.83 -2.89
N ALA A 335 -24.87 13.38 -1.67
CA ALA A 335 -24.50 14.77 -1.43
C ALA A 335 -23.05 15.05 -1.85
N ALA A 336 -22.09 14.19 -1.46
CA ALA A 336 -20.69 14.35 -1.80
C ALA A 336 -20.46 14.38 -3.33
N VAL A 337 -21.02 13.41 -4.06
CA VAL A 337 -20.91 13.37 -5.52
C VAL A 337 -21.58 14.57 -6.16
N LYS A 338 -22.79 14.95 -5.70
CA LYS A 338 -23.46 16.16 -6.18
C LYS A 338 -22.58 17.41 -5.99
N ASN A 339 -21.95 17.58 -4.83
CA ASN A 339 -21.09 18.73 -4.55
C ASN A 339 -19.86 18.76 -5.47
N LEU A 340 -19.22 17.61 -5.68
CA LEU A 340 -18.07 17.47 -6.59
C LEU A 340 -18.45 17.81 -8.03
N LEU A 341 -19.53 17.21 -8.54
CA LEU A 341 -20.02 17.47 -9.90
C LEU A 341 -20.41 18.94 -10.10
N SER A 342 -21.06 19.55 -9.10
CA SER A 342 -21.49 20.96 -9.17
C SER A 342 -20.30 21.94 -9.17
N THR A 343 -19.14 21.51 -8.66
CA THR A 343 -17.91 22.31 -8.62
C THR A 343 -17.10 22.20 -9.93
N GLY A 344 -17.39 21.18 -10.75
CA GLY A 344 -16.79 21.01 -12.08
C GLY A 344 -16.03 19.70 -12.27
N TYR A 345 -16.06 18.78 -11.30
CA TYR A 345 -15.59 17.41 -11.52
C TYR A 345 -16.52 16.65 -12.47
N GLY A 346 -15.96 15.74 -13.26
CA GLY A 346 -16.73 14.80 -14.06
C GLY A 346 -17.03 13.51 -13.29
N SER A 347 -17.97 12.73 -13.83
CA SER A 347 -18.30 11.40 -13.29
C SER A 347 -17.10 10.46 -13.19
N LYS A 348 -16.17 10.56 -14.15
CA LYS A 348 -14.92 9.76 -14.19
C LYS A 348 -13.93 10.15 -13.10
N ASP A 349 -14.02 11.37 -12.57
CA ASP A 349 -13.14 11.85 -11.50
C ASP A 349 -13.61 11.37 -10.12
N CYS A 350 -14.89 10.97 -10.00
CA CYS A 350 -15.51 10.48 -8.79
C CYS A 350 -15.40 8.94 -8.69
N GLU A 351 -14.17 8.40 -8.75
CA GLU A 351 -13.94 6.97 -8.59
C GLU A 351 -14.33 6.52 -7.18
N THR A 352 -15.26 5.58 -7.06
CA THR A 352 -15.85 5.17 -5.78
C THR A 352 -15.52 3.73 -5.47
N TYR A 353 -14.80 3.49 -4.38
CA TYR A 353 -14.49 2.15 -3.91
C TYR A 353 -15.71 1.48 -3.29
N ILE A 354 -15.97 0.27 -3.78
CA ILE A 354 -16.99 -0.67 -3.30
C ILE A 354 -16.28 -1.94 -2.89
N LEU A 355 -16.44 -2.34 -1.64
CA LEU A 355 -15.81 -3.53 -1.09
C LEU A 355 -16.62 -4.77 -1.47
N ALA A 356 -15.95 -5.78 -2.00
CA ALA A 356 -16.56 -7.05 -2.39
C ALA A 356 -15.80 -8.24 -1.82
N GLY A 357 -16.54 -9.23 -1.32
CA GLY A 357 -16.01 -10.48 -0.79
C GLY A 357 -15.72 -10.50 0.70
N LEU A 358 -16.35 -9.61 1.49
CA LEU A 358 -16.34 -9.73 2.94
C LEU A 358 -17.00 -11.06 3.38
N PRO A 359 -16.56 -11.67 4.50
CA PRO A 359 -17.16 -12.91 5.00
C PRO A 359 -18.68 -12.76 5.21
N GLY A 360 -19.48 -13.54 4.46
CA GLY A 360 -20.93 -13.52 4.56
C GLY A 360 -21.63 -12.31 3.92
N GLN A 361 -20.91 -11.52 3.11
CA GLN A 361 -21.48 -10.41 2.34
C GLN A 361 -22.46 -10.91 1.29
N ASP A 362 -23.63 -10.28 1.22
CA ASP A 362 -24.60 -10.53 0.16
C ASP A 362 -24.15 -9.91 -1.17
N LEU A 363 -24.04 -10.71 -2.22
CA LEU A 363 -23.58 -10.25 -3.53
C LEU A 363 -24.62 -9.39 -4.25
N ASP A 364 -25.91 -9.57 -3.96
CA ASP A 364 -26.93 -8.68 -4.52
C ASP A 364 -26.82 -7.28 -3.90
N SER A 365 -26.40 -7.18 -2.64
CA SER A 365 -26.06 -5.89 -2.03
C SER A 365 -24.86 -5.20 -2.70
N VAL A 366 -23.89 -5.96 -3.21
CA VAL A 366 -22.77 -5.42 -4.00
C VAL A 366 -23.28 -4.88 -5.33
N LYS A 367 -24.13 -5.63 -6.03
CA LYS A 367 -24.78 -5.19 -7.28
C LYS A 367 -25.61 -3.92 -7.07
N GLU A 368 -26.40 -3.86 -6.00
CA GLU A 368 -27.17 -2.66 -5.63
C GLU A 368 -26.25 -1.47 -5.34
N THR A 369 -25.13 -1.69 -4.66
CA THR A 369 -24.13 -0.64 -4.41
C THR A 369 -23.53 -0.11 -5.72
N ILE A 370 -23.21 -1.00 -6.67
CA ILE A 370 -22.69 -0.61 -8.00
C ILE A 370 -23.72 0.26 -8.75
N ARG A 371 -24.99 -0.18 -8.81
CA ARG A 371 -26.07 0.58 -9.45
C ARG A 371 -26.24 1.96 -8.79
N PHE A 372 -26.30 1.99 -7.47
CA PHE A 372 -26.44 3.22 -6.71
C PHE A 372 -25.34 4.24 -7.01
N VAL A 373 -24.07 3.79 -7.12
CA VAL A 373 -22.95 4.66 -7.49
C VAL A 373 -23.15 5.26 -8.89
N TRP A 374 -23.52 4.44 -9.88
CA TRP A 374 -23.77 4.91 -11.25
C TRP A 374 -24.94 5.89 -11.34
N GLU A 375 -26.04 5.62 -10.61
CA GLU A 375 -27.24 6.46 -10.56
C GLU A 375 -26.95 7.85 -9.98
N ASN A 376 -26.04 7.94 -9.02
CA ASN A 376 -25.64 9.21 -8.40
C ASN A 376 -24.51 9.93 -9.15
N GLY A 377 -24.03 9.39 -10.27
CA GLY A 377 -23.02 10.02 -11.12
C GLY A 377 -21.56 9.71 -10.75
N GLY A 378 -21.32 8.80 -9.80
CA GLY A 378 -19.97 8.29 -9.52
C GLY A 378 -19.55 7.18 -10.48
N THR A 379 -18.26 6.81 -10.44
CA THR A 379 -17.71 5.67 -11.19
C THR A 379 -17.31 4.55 -10.22
N PRO A 380 -17.98 3.39 -10.20
CA PRO A 380 -17.69 2.32 -9.26
C PRO A 380 -16.34 1.64 -9.55
N LYS A 381 -15.64 1.30 -8.48
CA LYS A 381 -14.38 0.54 -8.48
C LYS A 381 -14.48 -0.54 -7.41
N LEU A 382 -14.40 -1.79 -7.83
CA LEU A 382 -14.37 -2.89 -6.87
C LEU A 382 -13.00 -2.95 -6.18
N ALA A 383 -13.04 -2.89 -4.86
CA ALA A 383 -11.96 -3.27 -3.97
C ALA A 383 -12.25 -4.71 -3.51
N GLU A 384 -11.45 -5.67 -3.98
CA GLU A 384 -11.58 -7.07 -3.56
C GLU A 384 -11.03 -7.23 -2.13
N PHE A 385 -11.80 -7.89 -1.27
CA PHE A 385 -11.42 -8.12 0.12
C PHE A 385 -10.14 -8.97 0.21
N SER A 386 -9.25 -8.53 1.09
CA SER A 386 -8.06 -9.26 1.54
C SER A 386 -8.22 -9.55 3.03
N PRO A 387 -8.11 -10.80 3.48
CA PRO A 387 -8.07 -11.13 4.90
C PRO A 387 -6.78 -10.59 5.53
N ILE A 388 -6.87 -9.45 6.23
CA ILE A 388 -5.71 -8.83 6.87
C ILE A 388 -5.52 -9.36 8.30
N PRO A 389 -4.39 -10.00 8.63
CA PRO A 389 -4.15 -10.59 9.96
C PRO A 389 -4.43 -9.63 11.12
N GLY A 390 -5.09 -10.17 12.15
CA GLY A 390 -5.46 -9.43 13.36
C GLY A 390 -6.74 -8.59 13.25
N THR A 391 -7.34 -8.47 12.05
CA THR A 391 -8.63 -7.79 11.89
C THR A 391 -9.81 -8.74 12.21
N PRO A 392 -10.96 -8.24 12.69
CA PRO A 392 -12.13 -9.08 12.95
C PRO A 392 -12.59 -9.91 11.74
N HIS A 393 -12.61 -9.35 10.53
CA HIS A 393 -12.98 -10.12 9.34
C HIS A 393 -11.92 -11.14 8.92
N PHE A 394 -10.65 -10.96 9.28
CA PHE A 394 -9.67 -12.02 9.13
C PHE A 394 -9.97 -13.21 10.04
N GLU A 395 -10.40 -12.97 11.28
CA GLU A 395 -10.78 -14.05 12.20
C GLU A 395 -11.99 -14.85 11.69
N GLU A 396 -12.98 -14.18 11.12
CA GLU A 396 -14.13 -14.81 10.45
C GLU A 396 -13.72 -15.62 9.21
N ALA A 397 -12.85 -15.04 8.37
CA ALA A 397 -12.28 -15.71 7.21
C ALA A 397 -11.46 -16.96 7.59
N ALA A 398 -10.61 -16.84 8.61
CA ALA A 398 -9.75 -17.90 9.11
C ALA A 398 -10.54 -19.01 9.81
N ALA A 399 -11.73 -18.73 10.36
CA ALA A 399 -12.62 -19.77 10.87
C ALA A 399 -13.12 -20.69 9.74
N LYS A 400 -13.35 -20.16 8.54
CA LYS A 400 -13.71 -20.95 7.33
C LYS A 400 -12.50 -21.58 6.66
N LEU A 401 -11.36 -20.88 6.63
CA LEU A 401 -10.12 -21.29 5.98
C LEU A 401 -8.93 -21.16 6.96
N PRO A 402 -8.70 -22.14 7.86
CA PRO A 402 -7.66 -22.06 8.89
C PRO A 402 -6.24 -21.81 8.36
N GLY A 403 -5.94 -22.27 7.14
CA GLY A 403 -4.64 -22.06 6.49
C GLY A 403 -4.24 -20.58 6.32
N LEU A 404 -5.18 -19.63 6.39
CA LEU A 404 -4.90 -18.18 6.35
C LEU A 404 -3.91 -17.71 7.42
N ARG A 405 -3.82 -18.44 8.54
CA ARG A 405 -2.91 -18.13 9.66
C ARG A 405 -1.47 -18.54 9.40
N GLU A 406 -1.27 -19.50 8.51
CA GLU A 406 0.04 -20.12 8.26
C GLU A 406 0.63 -19.67 6.92
N GLU A 407 -0.22 -19.44 5.91
CA GLU A 407 0.18 -19.14 4.54
C GLU A 407 -0.36 -17.75 4.11
N PRO A 408 0.47 -16.69 4.17
CA PRO A 408 0.05 -15.36 3.77
C PRO A 408 -0.37 -15.24 2.30
N LEU A 409 0.02 -16.15 1.41
CA LEU A 409 -0.46 -16.15 0.02
C LEU A 409 -1.98 -16.33 -0.09
N LEU A 410 -2.60 -17.00 0.89
CA LEU A 410 -4.07 -17.10 0.94
C LEU A 410 -4.76 -15.75 1.19
N GLN A 411 -4.01 -14.73 1.59
CA GLN A 411 -4.53 -13.38 1.87
C GLN A 411 -4.58 -12.50 0.61
N ASN A 412 -4.07 -12.97 -0.53
CA ASN A 412 -3.95 -12.18 -1.75
C ASN A 412 -5.32 -11.76 -2.32
N ASN A 413 -5.57 -10.45 -2.35
CA ASN A 413 -6.84 -9.88 -2.81
C ASN A 413 -7.25 -10.32 -4.23
N SER A 414 -6.27 -10.55 -5.10
CA SER A 414 -6.51 -10.93 -6.50
C SER A 414 -7.17 -12.30 -6.63
N VAL A 415 -7.04 -13.18 -5.64
CA VAL A 415 -7.47 -14.57 -5.74
C VAL A 415 -8.27 -15.05 -4.53
N TYR A 416 -8.20 -14.37 -3.39
CA TYR A 416 -8.91 -14.76 -2.18
C TYR A 416 -10.41 -14.89 -2.45
N CYS A 417 -11.04 -13.82 -2.94
CA CYS A 417 -12.48 -13.77 -3.15
C CYS A 417 -12.94 -14.88 -4.10
N SER A 418 -12.29 -15.04 -5.26
CA SER A 418 -12.75 -15.91 -6.35
C SER A 418 -12.33 -17.39 -6.22
N TYR A 419 -11.26 -17.69 -5.48
CA TYR A 419 -10.69 -19.05 -5.45
C TYR A 419 -10.55 -19.64 -4.05
N PHE A 420 -10.42 -18.84 -2.99
CA PHE A 420 -10.19 -19.34 -1.64
C PHE A 420 -11.37 -19.18 -0.70
N SER A 421 -12.09 -18.05 -0.77
CA SER A 421 -13.22 -17.76 0.11
C SER A 421 -14.37 -18.76 -0.09
N ARG A 422 -14.56 -19.23 -1.33
CA ARG A 422 -15.73 -19.98 -1.83
C ARG A 422 -17.06 -19.23 -1.72
N ASP A 423 -17.04 -17.98 -1.24
CA ASP A 423 -18.22 -17.12 -1.14
C ASP A 423 -18.54 -16.45 -2.50
N ILE A 424 -17.55 -16.31 -3.39
CA ILE A 424 -17.70 -15.74 -4.75
C ILE A 424 -16.97 -16.63 -5.75
N THR A 425 -17.59 -16.98 -6.88
CA THR A 425 -16.92 -17.69 -7.97
C THR A 425 -16.13 -16.72 -8.87
N PRO A 426 -15.15 -17.19 -9.67
CA PRO A 426 -14.47 -16.34 -10.65
C PRO A 426 -15.44 -15.68 -11.64
N GLU A 427 -16.48 -16.40 -12.08
CA GLU A 427 -17.49 -15.92 -13.01
C GLU A 427 -18.32 -14.80 -12.38
N THR A 428 -18.85 -15.00 -11.17
CA THR A 428 -19.64 -13.99 -10.46
C THR A 428 -18.79 -12.75 -10.13
N LEU A 429 -17.52 -12.93 -9.75
CA LEU A 429 -16.63 -11.79 -9.54
C LEU A 429 -16.38 -11.02 -10.85
N GLN A 430 -16.28 -11.73 -11.97
CA GLN A 430 -16.11 -11.09 -13.28
C GLN A 430 -17.38 -10.33 -13.70
N GLU A 431 -18.58 -10.88 -13.46
CA GLU A 431 -19.85 -10.17 -13.67
C GLU A 431 -19.90 -8.86 -12.88
N LEU A 432 -19.55 -8.88 -11.59
CA LEU A 432 -19.48 -7.67 -10.75
C LEU A 432 -18.47 -6.66 -11.31
N LYS A 433 -17.31 -7.12 -11.79
CA LYS A 433 -16.29 -6.26 -12.42
C LYS A 433 -16.81 -5.60 -13.70
N ASP A 434 -17.56 -6.34 -14.51
CA ASP A 434 -18.11 -5.82 -15.76
C ASP A 434 -19.23 -4.81 -15.49
N MET A 435 -20.11 -5.08 -14.52
CA MET A 435 -21.08 -4.10 -14.01
C MET A 435 -20.41 -2.81 -13.50
N ALA A 436 -19.27 -2.94 -12.80
CA ALA A 436 -18.53 -1.79 -12.29
C ALA A 436 -17.80 -0.99 -13.40
N ARG A 437 -17.43 -1.63 -14.52
CA ARG A 437 -16.74 -0.97 -15.64
C ARG A 437 -17.69 -0.32 -16.62
N HIS A 438 -18.88 -0.88 -16.80
CA HIS A 438 -19.78 -0.54 -17.87
C HIS A 438 -21.16 -0.22 -17.32
N LYS A 439 -21.53 1.07 -17.38
CA LYS A 439 -22.84 1.56 -16.93
C LYS A 439 -24.01 0.83 -17.61
N GLU A 440 -23.83 0.36 -18.84
CA GLU A 440 -24.85 -0.35 -19.61
C GLU A 440 -25.28 -1.69 -19.00
N TYR A 441 -24.41 -2.32 -18.19
CA TYR A 441 -24.70 -3.58 -17.50
C TYR A 441 -25.31 -3.38 -16.11
N SER A 442 -25.60 -2.13 -15.75
CA SER A 442 -26.22 -1.76 -14.48
C SER A 442 -27.73 -1.52 -14.57
N GLY A 443 -28.31 -1.65 -15.77
CA GLY A 443 -29.74 -1.46 -16.06
C GLY A 443 -30.61 -2.70 -15.81
#